data_AF-A0A1I2KAT5-F1
#
_entry.id   AF-A0A1I2KAT5-F1
#
_cell.length_a   1.000
_cell.length_b   1.000
_cell.length_c   1.000
_cell.angle_alpha   90.00
_cell.angle_beta   90.00
_cell.angle_gamma   90.00
#
_symmetry.space_group_name_H-M   'P 1'
#
loop_
_entity.id
_entity.type
_entity.pdbx_description
1 polymer ?
#
loop_
_entity_poly.entity_id
_entity_poly.type
_entity_poly.pdbx_seq_one_letter_code
_entity_poly.pdbx_strand_id
1 'polypeptide(L)'
;MKQLKRLFLRVKMFFYNNTIIAIAVIIFLFGALIAFTLPIFLTSIEYLGMTAPNEIGDAFGGATNPVIGLIGVGVTFLAFYIQYKATEKQREDLKEQQRYNQYKYLQEAIKDVKDDIKDLRFTKDQVTYTYSEAIWNFMMDNLQHGMAEQQILSPLYYQLEYILTLFEPIIAEVENSDLSKKEKFQMLMNIDGLFESSLAFILRVYDRSVVEGKEKMFRESVKYKIIIPAKKIKQELRETLDRYREPEKDIFHRVVMRIKGAAFVRHTRMIGKKGIVIFYKDYETYKLENPEGNITQERFDAFFADQDNAEKIIINEPIRLLMKLDFLEKVAFQLYLKDYT
;
A
#
# COMPACT_ATOMS: atom_id res chain seq x y z
N MET A 1 16.51 -9.41 7.40
CA MET A 1 16.01 -9.79 6.06
C MET A 1 16.02 -8.67 5.01
N LYS A 2 15.44 -7.48 5.26
CA LYS A 2 15.42 -6.37 4.27
C LYS A 2 16.81 -5.86 3.85
N GLN A 3 17.79 -5.79 4.76
CA GLN A 3 19.15 -5.33 4.44
C GLN A 3 19.94 -6.33 3.58
N LEU A 4 19.80 -7.64 3.85
CA LEU A 4 20.43 -8.70 3.05
C LEU A 4 19.93 -8.71 1.60
N LYS A 5 18.63 -8.47 1.41
CA LYS A 5 18.00 -8.36 0.08
C LYS A 5 18.51 -7.17 -0.72
N ARG A 6 18.78 -6.03 -0.05
CA ARG A 6 19.39 -4.84 -0.69
C ARG A 6 20.85 -5.08 -1.07
N LEU A 7 21.62 -5.79 -0.24
CA LEU A 7 23.01 -6.14 -0.54
C LEU A 7 23.08 -7.07 -1.76
N PHE A 8 22.22 -8.09 -1.81
CA PHE A 8 22.15 -9.02 -2.94
C PHE A 8 21.77 -8.33 -4.27
N LEU A 9 20.85 -7.36 -4.21
CA LEU A 9 20.47 -6.54 -5.37
C LEU A 9 21.64 -5.66 -5.86
N ARG A 10 22.42 -5.06 -4.96
CA ARG A 10 23.61 -4.27 -5.32
C ARG A 10 24.69 -5.14 -5.95
N VAL A 11 24.93 -6.32 -5.40
CA VAL A 11 25.90 -7.29 -5.94
C VAL A 11 25.47 -7.78 -7.33
N LYS A 12 24.19 -8.13 -7.52
CA LYS A 12 23.67 -8.58 -8.82
C LYS A 12 23.72 -7.48 -9.89
N MET A 13 23.44 -6.23 -9.52
CA MET A 13 23.59 -5.07 -10.42
C MET A 13 25.05 -4.80 -10.78
N PHE A 14 25.98 -4.96 -9.83
CA PHE A 14 27.41 -4.82 -10.09
C PHE A 14 27.92 -5.85 -11.11
N PHE A 15 27.53 -7.12 -10.95
CA PHE A 15 27.90 -8.17 -11.90
C PHE A 15 27.28 -7.95 -13.29
N TYR A 16 26.00 -7.54 -13.35
CA TYR A 16 25.30 -7.28 -14.62
C TYR A 16 25.91 -6.12 -15.42
N ASN A 17 26.26 -5.01 -14.75
CA ASN A 17 26.94 -3.89 -15.41
C ASN A 17 28.32 -4.29 -15.92
N ASN A 18 29.09 -5.07 -15.17
CA ASN A 18 30.42 -5.51 -15.60
C ASN A 18 30.35 -6.46 -16.81
N THR A 19 29.32 -7.32 -16.90
CA THR A 19 29.12 -8.17 -18.09
C THR A 19 28.76 -7.37 -19.33
N ILE A 20 27.94 -6.31 -19.21
CA ILE A 20 27.59 -5.46 -20.36
C ILE A 20 28.81 -4.69 -20.85
N ILE A 21 29.62 -4.15 -19.94
CA ILE A 21 30.87 -3.44 -20.29
C ILE A 21 31.84 -4.41 -20.97
N ALA A 22 32.00 -5.63 -20.44
CA ALA A 22 32.87 -6.64 -21.06
C ALA A 22 32.40 -7.02 -22.48
N ILE A 23 31.09 -7.22 -22.69
CA ILE A 23 30.52 -7.51 -24.02
C ILE A 23 30.74 -6.33 -24.97
N ALA A 24 30.53 -5.08 -24.52
CA ALA A 24 30.76 -3.89 -25.34
C ALA A 24 32.24 -3.76 -25.74
N VAL A 25 33.17 -4.01 -24.81
CA VAL A 25 34.62 -4.02 -25.09
C VAL A 25 34.97 -5.13 -26.09
N ILE A 26 34.39 -6.32 -25.96
CA ILE A 26 34.62 -7.43 -26.91
C ILE A 26 34.10 -7.08 -28.30
N ILE A 27 32.89 -6.52 -28.42
CA ILE A 27 32.32 -6.08 -29.70
C ILE A 27 33.19 -4.99 -30.33
N PHE A 28 33.68 -4.04 -29.54
CA PHE A 28 34.58 -2.99 -30.00
C PHE A 28 35.91 -3.56 -30.50
N LEU A 29 36.55 -4.45 -29.72
CA LEU A 29 37.81 -5.09 -30.10
C LEU A 29 37.66 -5.99 -31.32
N PHE A 30 36.54 -6.71 -31.43
CA PHE A 30 36.24 -7.56 -32.58
C PHE A 30 35.94 -6.73 -33.85
N GLY A 31 35.18 -5.64 -33.70
CA GLY A 31 34.95 -4.68 -34.79
C GLY A 31 36.25 -4.03 -35.26
N ALA A 32 37.12 -3.63 -34.34
CA ALA A 32 38.46 -3.13 -34.66
C ALA A 32 39.30 -4.19 -35.37
N LEU A 33 39.32 -5.43 -34.86
CA LEU A 33 40.05 -6.55 -35.46
C LEU A 33 39.61 -6.80 -36.91
N ILE A 34 38.29 -6.86 -37.17
CA ILE A 34 37.76 -7.02 -38.53
C ILE A 34 38.17 -5.83 -39.41
N ALA A 35 38.05 -4.60 -38.91
CA ALA A 35 38.42 -3.41 -39.67
C ALA A 35 39.92 -3.40 -40.07
N PHE A 36 40.80 -3.96 -39.24
CA PHE A 36 42.24 -4.06 -39.52
C PHE A 36 42.64 -5.28 -40.35
N THR A 37 41.95 -6.43 -40.20
CA THR A 37 42.36 -7.71 -40.82
C THR A 37 41.68 -7.99 -42.16
N LEU A 38 40.44 -7.55 -42.35
CA LEU A 38 39.69 -7.72 -43.58
C LEU A 38 40.36 -7.04 -44.81
N PRO A 39 40.95 -5.83 -44.74
CA PRO A 39 41.64 -5.24 -45.88
C PRO A 39 42.84 -6.07 -46.34
N ILE A 40 43.63 -6.59 -45.39
CA ILE A 40 44.80 -7.43 -45.68
C ILE A 40 44.38 -8.74 -46.36
N PHE A 41 43.27 -9.31 -45.92
CA PHE A 41 42.71 -10.52 -46.54
C PHE A 41 42.18 -10.24 -47.95
N LEU A 42 41.44 -9.15 -48.15
CA LEU A 42 40.87 -8.80 -49.46
C LEU A 42 41.95 -8.40 -50.49
N THR A 43 43.03 -7.74 -50.07
CA THR A 43 44.16 -7.42 -50.95
C THR A 43 45.03 -8.63 -51.31
N SER A 44 44.96 -9.72 -50.52
CA SER A 44 45.67 -10.97 -50.81
C SER A 44 44.99 -11.85 -51.88
N ILE A 45 43.75 -11.52 -52.26
CA ILE A 45 43.03 -12.21 -53.33
C ILE A 45 43.43 -11.57 -54.67
N GLU A 46 44.46 -12.16 -55.32
CA GLU A 46 44.93 -11.84 -56.68
C GLU A 46 43.84 -11.98 -57.78
N TYR A 47 42.65 -12.43 -57.42
CA TYR A 47 41.59 -12.88 -58.33
C TYR A 47 40.61 -11.78 -58.78
N LEU A 48 40.75 -10.53 -58.31
CA LEU A 48 39.83 -9.43 -58.65
C LEU A 48 40.39 -8.44 -59.68
N GLY A 49 41.64 -8.59 -60.15
CA GLY A 49 42.20 -7.77 -61.23
C GLY A 49 42.33 -6.26 -60.93
N MET A 50 42.19 -5.86 -59.67
CA MET A 50 42.26 -4.45 -59.25
C MET A 50 43.72 -4.03 -59.09
N THR A 51 44.28 -3.39 -60.13
CA THR A 51 45.68 -2.94 -60.14
C THR A 51 45.85 -1.48 -59.69
N ALA A 52 44.77 -0.72 -59.53
CA ALA A 52 44.82 0.68 -59.11
C ALA A 52 44.48 0.84 -57.61
N PRO A 53 45.31 1.56 -56.80
CA PRO A 53 45.08 1.77 -55.37
C PRO A 53 43.70 2.36 -55.01
N ASN A 54 43.12 3.15 -55.91
CA ASN A 54 41.81 3.77 -55.71
C ASN A 54 40.66 2.75 -55.77
N GLU A 55 40.77 1.72 -56.60
CA GLU A 55 39.72 0.70 -56.79
C GLU A 55 39.63 -0.24 -55.58
N ILE A 56 40.77 -0.50 -54.92
CA ILE A 56 40.84 -1.30 -53.69
C ILE A 56 40.16 -0.56 -52.53
N GLY A 57 40.40 0.76 -52.41
CA GLY A 57 39.76 1.60 -51.39
C GLY A 57 38.23 1.67 -51.56
N ASP A 58 37.75 1.82 -52.80
CA ASP A 58 36.32 1.86 -53.10
C ASP A 58 35.63 0.51 -52.90
N ALA A 59 36.26 -0.60 -53.27
CA ALA A 59 35.74 -1.95 -53.00
C ALA A 59 35.67 -2.23 -51.48
N PHE A 60 36.70 -1.80 -50.73
CA PHE A 60 36.75 -1.94 -49.28
C PHE A 60 35.67 -1.10 -48.59
N GLY A 61 35.56 0.18 -48.93
CA GLY A 61 34.54 1.07 -48.40
C GLY A 61 33.13 0.60 -48.76
N GLY A 62 32.92 0.14 -50.00
CA GLY A 62 31.65 -0.36 -50.49
C GLY A 62 31.16 -1.61 -49.74
N ALA A 63 32.06 -2.54 -49.39
CA ALA A 63 31.71 -3.76 -48.66
C ALA A 63 31.61 -3.57 -47.14
N THR A 64 32.47 -2.74 -46.54
CA THR A 64 32.55 -2.57 -45.09
C THR A 64 31.54 -1.58 -44.52
N ASN A 65 31.21 -0.51 -45.26
CA ASN A 65 30.27 0.51 -44.80
C ASN A 65 28.87 -0.04 -44.46
N PRO A 66 28.26 -0.94 -45.26
CA PRO A 66 26.98 -1.55 -44.89
C PRO A 66 27.04 -2.38 -43.61
N VAL A 67 28.13 -3.14 -43.40
CA VAL A 67 28.31 -3.97 -42.18
C VAL A 67 28.49 -3.10 -40.94
N ILE A 68 29.34 -2.07 -41.04
CA ILE A 68 29.53 -1.08 -39.97
C ILE A 68 28.21 -0.35 -39.69
N GLY A 69 27.46 0.00 -40.73
CA GLY A 69 26.13 0.61 -40.62
C GLY A 69 25.14 -0.29 -39.88
N LEU A 70 25.08 -1.58 -40.20
CA LEU A 70 24.21 -2.55 -39.52
C LEU A 70 24.59 -2.73 -38.04
N ILE A 71 25.89 -2.83 -37.74
CA ILE A 71 26.37 -2.89 -36.35
C ILE A 71 26.01 -1.60 -35.61
N GLY A 72 26.20 -0.44 -36.25
CA GLY A 72 25.83 0.86 -35.71
C GLY A 72 24.35 0.93 -35.35
N VAL A 73 23.46 0.55 -36.27
CA VAL A 73 22.01 0.48 -36.03
C VAL A 73 21.68 -0.48 -34.88
N GLY A 74 22.31 -1.64 -34.82
CA GLY A 74 22.11 -2.62 -33.75
C GLY A 74 22.52 -2.08 -32.36
N VAL A 75 23.69 -1.45 -32.26
CA VAL A 75 24.19 -0.83 -31.01
C VAL A 75 23.32 0.35 -30.61
N THR A 76 22.95 1.22 -31.56
CA THR A 76 22.05 2.36 -31.32
C THR A 76 20.68 1.89 -30.84
N PHE A 77 20.11 0.85 -31.46
CA PHE A 77 18.86 0.24 -31.01
C PHE A 77 18.99 -0.31 -29.58
N LEU A 78 20.07 -1.04 -29.27
CA LEU A 78 20.29 -1.57 -27.93
C LEU A 78 20.42 -0.46 -26.88
N ALA A 79 21.13 0.62 -27.22
CA ALA A 79 21.26 1.78 -26.36
C ALA A 79 19.89 2.41 -26.05
N PHE A 80 19.05 2.62 -27.07
CA PHE A 80 17.69 3.12 -26.89
C PHE A 80 16.81 2.16 -26.10
N TYR A 81 16.93 0.84 -26.32
CA TYR A 81 16.19 -0.17 -25.56
C TYR A 81 16.52 -0.12 -24.06
N ILE A 82 17.81 -0.01 -23.71
CA ILE A 82 18.26 0.12 -22.32
C ILE A 82 17.72 1.43 -21.71
N GLN A 83 17.79 2.55 -22.44
CA GLN A 83 17.25 3.84 -21.99
C GLN A 83 15.73 3.79 -21.76
N TYR A 84 14.99 3.15 -22.66
CA TYR A 84 13.55 2.95 -22.53
C TYR A 84 13.21 2.19 -21.24
N LYS A 85 13.88 1.06 -21.02
CA LYS A 85 13.69 0.23 -19.82
C LYS A 85 14.08 0.96 -18.52
N ALA A 86 15.14 1.77 -18.55
CA ALA A 86 15.53 2.59 -17.41
C ALA A 86 14.46 3.65 -17.09
N THR A 87 13.89 4.27 -18.12
CA THR A 87 12.83 5.28 -17.99
C THR A 87 11.54 4.67 -17.42
N GLU A 88 11.16 3.47 -17.88
CA GLU A 88 10.01 2.74 -17.35
C GLU A 88 10.14 2.52 -15.84
N LYS A 89 11.29 2.00 -15.41
CA LYS A 89 11.57 1.80 -13.99
C LYS A 89 11.60 3.11 -13.19
N GLN A 90 12.21 4.16 -13.72
CA GLN A 90 12.21 5.47 -13.06
C GLN A 90 10.79 6.03 -12.87
N ARG A 91 9.89 5.80 -13.83
CA ARG A 91 8.47 6.18 -13.70
C ARG A 91 7.77 5.40 -12.59
N GLU A 92 8.06 4.11 -12.45
CA GLU A 92 7.53 3.30 -11.34
C GLU A 92 8.06 3.76 -9.98
N ASP A 93 9.37 3.95 -9.86
CA ASP A 93 10.02 4.41 -8.62
C ASP A 93 9.51 5.81 -8.22
N LEU A 94 9.29 6.71 -9.19
CA LEU A 94 8.73 8.03 -8.95
C LEU A 94 7.28 7.98 -8.43
N LYS A 95 6.45 7.10 -9.00
CA LYS A 95 5.08 6.88 -8.51
C LYS A 95 5.06 6.35 -7.08
N GLU A 96 5.94 5.40 -6.76
CA GLU A 96 6.07 4.88 -5.39
C GLU A 96 6.53 5.98 -4.42
N GLN A 97 7.51 6.79 -4.82
CA GLN A 97 7.99 7.92 -4.02
C GLN A 97 6.92 8.98 -3.82
N GLN A 98 6.15 9.33 -4.85
CA GLN A 98 5.01 10.26 -4.76
C GLN A 98 3.97 9.75 -3.77
N ARG A 99 3.57 8.48 -3.87
CA ARG A 99 2.61 7.87 -2.93
C ARG A 99 3.16 7.85 -1.49
N TYR A 100 4.44 7.53 -1.30
CA TYR A 100 5.07 7.57 0.02
C TYR A 100 5.10 8.99 0.61
N ASN A 101 5.41 9.99 -0.20
CA ASN A 101 5.43 11.38 0.23
C ASN A 101 4.02 11.88 0.58
N GLN A 102 2.99 11.55 -0.22
CA GLN A 102 1.59 11.84 0.09
C GLN A 102 1.17 11.19 1.41
N TYR A 103 1.51 9.91 1.61
CA TYR A 103 1.23 9.20 2.86
C TYR A 103 1.86 9.92 4.07
N LYS A 104 3.14 10.30 3.96
CA LYS A 104 3.85 11.00 5.02
C LYS A 104 3.25 12.38 5.31
N TYR A 105 2.94 13.16 4.27
CA TYR A 105 2.30 14.46 4.40
C TYR A 105 0.97 14.37 5.16
N LEU A 106 0.12 13.40 4.80
CA LEU A 106 -1.15 13.18 5.49
C LEU A 106 -0.97 12.78 6.96
N GLN A 107 0.05 11.99 7.29
CA GLN A 107 0.36 11.68 8.69
C GLN A 107 0.79 12.92 9.48
N GLU A 108 1.59 13.79 8.86
CA GLU A 108 2.01 15.05 9.47
C GLU A 108 0.81 15.97 9.70
N ALA A 109 -0.08 16.13 8.72
CA ALA A 109 -1.31 16.92 8.88
C ALA A 109 -2.19 16.40 10.03
N ILE A 110 -2.41 15.09 10.14
CA ILE A 110 -3.17 14.49 11.26
C ILE A 110 -2.47 14.74 12.60
N LYS A 111 -1.14 14.66 12.61
CA LYS A 111 -0.34 14.91 13.81
C LYS A 111 -0.44 16.38 14.24
N ASP A 112 -0.38 17.32 13.30
CA ASP A 112 -0.47 18.74 13.59
C ASP A 112 -1.83 19.08 14.23
N VAL A 113 -2.93 18.57 13.67
CA VAL A 113 -4.27 18.71 14.30
C VAL A 113 -4.30 18.09 15.70
N LYS A 114 -3.66 16.94 15.89
CA LYS A 114 -3.57 16.30 17.20
C LYS A 114 -2.81 17.17 18.20
N ASP A 115 -1.72 17.80 17.78
CA ASP A 115 -0.92 18.66 18.64
C ASP A 115 -1.67 19.98 18.94
N ASP A 116 -2.38 20.56 17.97
CA ASP A 116 -3.29 21.70 18.18
C ASP A 116 -4.37 21.39 19.23
N ILE A 117 -4.94 20.17 19.20
CA ILE A 117 -5.93 19.74 20.19
C ILE A 117 -5.29 19.59 21.59
N LYS A 118 -4.05 19.11 21.69
CA LYS A 118 -3.33 19.02 22.98
C LYS A 118 -3.09 20.37 23.63
N ASP A 119 -2.89 21.39 22.81
CA ASP A 119 -2.60 22.74 23.28
C ASP A 119 -3.84 23.53 23.68
N LEU A 120 -5.04 22.95 23.55
CA LEU A 120 -6.28 23.54 24.02
C LEU A 120 -6.26 23.79 25.53
N ARG A 121 -6.67 25.00 25.91
CA ARG A 121 -6.73 25.44 27.30
C ARG A 121 -8.04 26.16 27.57
N PHE A 122 -8.60 25.95 28.76
CA PHE A 122 -9.77 26.67 29.22
C PHE A 122 -9.55 27.11 30.66
N THR A 123 -9.59 28.41 30.93
CA THR A 123 -9.43 28.95 32.28
C THR A 123 -10.76 29.46 32.80
N LYS A 124 -11.20 28.94 33.94
CA LYS A 124 -12.40 29.35 34.66
C LYS A 124 -12.12 29.36 36.15
N ASP A 125 -12.55 30.42 36.85
CA ASP A 125 -12.40 30.56 38.31
C ASP A 125 -10.97 30.30 38.81
N GLN A 126 -9.98 30.85 38.09
CA GLN A 126 -8.53 30.67 38.33
C GLN A 126 -7.99 29.24 38.11
N VAL A 127 -8.82 28.29 37.68
CA VAL A 127 -8.42 26.93 37.31
C VAL A 127 -8.25 26.85 35.80
N THR A 128 -7.11 26.32 35.34
CA THR A 128 -6.85 26.06 33.91
C THR A 128 -6.95 24.58 33.61
N TYR A 129 -7.92 24.22 32.78
CA TYR A 129 -8.10 22.90 32.21
C TYR A 129 -7.34 22.80 30.88
N THR A 130 -6.95 21.57 30.51
CA THR A 130 -6.18 21.31 29.28
C THR A 130 -6.80 20.19 28.45
N TYR A 131 -6.47 20.13 27.16
CA TYR A 131 -6.84 19.03 26.26
C TYR A 131 -8.36 18.71 26.30
N SER A 132 -8.73 17.44 26.52
CA SER A 132 -10.11 16.99 26.61
C SER A 132 -10.88 17.60 27.79
N GLU A 133 -10.20 17.90 28.91
CA GLU A 133 -10.84 18.53 30.07
C GLU A 133 -11.22 19.98 29.78
N ALA A 134 -10.38 20.69 29.02
CA ALA A 134 -10.69 22.04 28.54
C ALA A 134 -11.99 22.04 27.73
N ILE A 135 -12.13 21.09 26.79
CA ILE A 135 -13.33 20.93 25.96
C ILE A 135 -14.55 20.62 26.82
N TRP A 136 -14.44 19.63 27.72
CA TRP A 136 -15.55 19.25 28.59
C TRP A 136 -16.04 20.43 29.44
N ASN A 137 -15.13 21.11 30.14
CA ASN A 137 -15.48 22.22 31.02
C ASN A 137 -16.04 23.41 30.24
N PHE A 138 -15.49 23.71 29.07
CA PHE A 138 -16.04 24.72 28.16
C PHE A 138 -17.47 24.39 27.73
N MET A 139 -17.73 23.15 27.32
CA MET A 139 -19.07 22.73 26.90
C MET A 139 -20.07 22.77 28.06
N MET A 140 -19.66 22.33 29.25
CA MET A 140 -20.49 22.38 30.45
C MET A 140 -20.77 23.82 30.90
N ASP A 141 -19.78 24.71 30.81
CA ASP A 141 -19.94 26.13 31.13
C ASP A 141 -20.97 26.81 30.23
N ASN A 142 -20.90 26.55 28.91
CA ASN A 142 -21.84 27.04 27.91
C ASN A 142 -23.24 26.42 28.01
N LEU A 143 -23.37 25.25 28.63
CA LEU A 143 -24.67 24.64 28.92
C LEU A 143 -25.35 25.28 30.14
N GLN A 144 -24.57 25.66 31.17
CA GLN A 144 -25.10 26.15 32.44
C GLN A 144 -25.47 27.65 32.41
N HIS A 145 -24.68 28.49 31.72
CA HIS A 145 -24.79 29.95 31.79
C HIS A 145 -25.59 30.57 30.64
N GLY A 146 -26.66 29.91 30.18
CA GLY A 146 -27.43 30.28 28.99
C GLY A 146 -27.58 31.78 28.67
N MET A 147 -27.48 32.10 27.37
CA MET A 147 -27.96 33.31 26.67
C MET A 147 -27.49 34.72 27.07
N ALA A 148 -26.37 34.92 27.77
CA ALA A 148 -25.70 36.23 27.69
C ALA A 148 -24.80 36.29 26.44
N GLU A 149 -25.40 36.50 25.26
CA GLU A 149 -24.68 36.61 23.96
C GLU A 149 -23.60 37.70 23.94
N GLN A 150 -23.69 38.68 24.85
CA GLN A 150 -22.74 39.78 25.01
C GLN A 150 -21.44 39.37 25.74
N GLN A 151 -21.36 38.17 26.33
CA GLN A 151 -20.11 37.69 26.91
C GLN A 151 -19.13 37.26 25.81
N ILE A 152 -17.94 37.85 25.81
CA ILE A 152 -16.81 37.51 24.93
C ILE A 152 -16.62 35.99 24.95
N LEU A 153 -16.64 35.37 23.77
CA LEU A 153 -16.39 33.94 23.63
C LEU A 153 -14.96 33.63 24.08
N SER A 154 -14.81 32.57 24.85
CA SER A 154 -13.50 32.09 25.32
C SER A 154 -12.54 31.87 24.14
N PRO A 155 -11.23 32.11 24.27
CA PRO A 155 -10.25 31.75 23.23
C PRO A 155 -10.40 30.31 22.72
N LEU A 156 -10.78 29.38 23.60
CA LEU A 156 -11.04 27.99 23.25
C LEU A 156 -12.15 27.82 22.21
N TYR A 157 -13.17 28.69 22.20
CA TYR A 157 -14.23 28.65 21.18
C TYR A 157 -13.63 28.77 19.78
N TYR A 158 -12.77 29.77 19.56
CA TYR A 158 -12.17 30.02 18.25
C TYR A 158 -11.16 28.93 17.88
N GLN A 159 -10.43 28.40 18.86
CA GLN A 159 -9.52 27.27 18.66
C GLN A 159 -10.29 26.02 18.24
N LEU A 160 -11.42 25.71 18.88
CA LEU A 160 -12.27 24.58 18.51
C LEU A 160 -12.93 24.77 17.16
N GLU A 161 -13.44 25.97 16.86
CA GLU A 161 -13.97 26.31 15.53
C GLU A 161 -12.92 26.03 14.46
N TYR A 162 -11.70 26.55 14.64
CA TYR A 162 -10.57 26.32 13.74
C TYR A 162 -10.21 24.83 13.61
N ILE A 163 -10.02 24.11 14.72
CA ILE A 163 -9.67 22.69 14.69
C ILE A 163 -10.72 21.88 13.92
N LEU A 164 -12.01 22.15 14.15
CA LEU A 164 -13.08 21.46 13.46
C LEU A 164 -13.04 21.73 11.95
N THR A 165 -12.69 22.94 11.50
CA THR A 165 -12.58 23.22 10.06
C THR A 165 -11.41 22.51 9.38
N LEU A 166 -10.43 21.99 10.13
CA LEU A 166 -9.32 21.22 9.57
C LEU A 166 -9.67 19.77 9.23
N PHE A 167 -10.73 19.19 9.81
CA PHE A 167 -11.05 17.78 9.57
C PHE A 167 -11.54 17.52 8.14
N GLU A 168 -12.47 18.34 7.64
CA GLU A 168 -13.05 18.20 6.29
C GLU A 168 -11.97 18.18 5.18
N PRO A 169 -11.03 19.15 5.10
CA PRO A 169 -9.98 19.09 4.08
C PRO A 169 -9.04 17.90 4.24
N ILE A 170 -8.73 17.46 5.46
CA ILE A 170 -7.88 16.28 5.69
C ILE A 170 -8.59 15.01 5.21
N ILE A 171 -9.89 14.85 5.51
CA ILE A 171 -10.69 13.71 5.04
C ILE A 171 -10.72 13.71 3.51
N ALA A 172 -11.02 14.86 2.89
CA ALA A 172 -11.06 15.01 1.44
C ALA A 172 -9.69 14.68 0.79
N GLU A 173 -8.58 15.13 1.38
CA GLU A 173 -7.25 14.83 0.88
C GLU A 173 -6.92 13.33 0.95
N VAL A 174 -7.33 12.65 2.04
CA VAL A 174 -7.21 11.19 2.13
C VAL A 174 -8.03 10.51 1.03
N GLU A 175 -9.25 10.96 0.76
CA GLU A 175 -10.11 10.40 -0.27
C GLU A 175 -9.56 10.60 -1.69
N ASN A 176 -9.00 11.78 -1.97
CA ASN A 176 -8.51 12.13 -3.30
C ASN A 176 -7.07 11.65 -3.58
N SER A 177 -6.35 11.19 -2.56
CA SER A 177 -4.97 10.69 -2.71
C SER A 177 -4.84 9.41 -3.55
N ASP A 178 -3.63 9.15 -4.05
CA ASP A 178 -3.28 7.90 -4.78
C ASP A 178 -3.01 6.70 -3.85
N LEU A 179 -3.38 6.83 -2.57
CA LEU A 179 -3.21 5.78 -1.57
C LEU A 179 -4.06 4.55 -1.88
N SER A 180 -3.57 3.38 -1.48
CA SER A 180 -4.37 2.15 -1.55
C SER A 180 -5.58 2.22 -0.60
N LYS A 181 -6.65 1.49 -0.91
CA LYS A 181 -7.85 1.41 -0.04
C LYS A 181 -7.50 1.14 1.43
N LYS A 182 -6.54 0.25 1.68
CA LYS A 182 -6.06 -0.09 3.03
C LYS A 182 -5.39 1.10 3.73
N GLU A 183 -4.54 1.85 3.02
CA GLU A 183 -3.87 3.03 3.57
C GLU A 183 -4.88 4.14 3.86
N LYS A 184 -5.83 4.38 2.93
CA LYS A 184 -6.94 5.33 3.15
C LYS A 184 -7.73 4.98 4.40
N PHE A 185 -8.14 3.71 4.53
CA PHE A 185 -8.83 3.22 5.72
C PHE A 185 -8.01 3.45 7.00
N GLN A 186 -6.71 3.16 6.99
CA GLN A 186 -5.86 3.38 8.16
C GLN A 186 -5.75 4.87 8.54
N MET A 187 -5.64 5.77 7.55
CA MET A 187 -5.61 7.21 7.81
C MET A 187 -6.93 7.69 8.39
N LEU A 188 -8.05 7.29 7.80
CA LEU A 188 -9.39 7.63 8.29
C LEU A 188 -9.61 7.10 9.71
N MET A 189 -9.14 5.90 10.03
CA MET A 189 -9.18 5.36 11.40
C MET A 189 -8.35 6.19 12.39
N ASN A 190 -7.22 6.76 11.95
CA ASN A 190 -6.44 7.66 12.80
C ASN A 190 -7.16 9.00 13.03
N ILE A 191 -7.83 9.53 12.02
CA ILE A 191 -8.64 10.76 12.11
C ILE A 191 -9.86 10.53 13.01
N ASP A 192 -10.58 9.42 12.80
CA ASP A 192 -11.71 9.00 13.63
C ASP A 192 -11.29 8.78 15.09
N GLY A 193 -10.18 8.07 15.31
CA GLY A 193 -9.62 7.88 16.64
C GLY A 193 -9.26 9.20 17.33
N LEU A 194 -8.72 10.17 16.61
CA LEU A 194 -8.44 11.52 17.12
C LEU A 194 -9.72 12.26 17.49
N PHE A 195 -10.74 12.20 16.62
CA PHE A 195 -12.04 12.79 16.89
C PHE A 195 -12.69 12.17 18.13
N GLU A 196 -12.70 10.84 18.23
CA GLU A 196 -13.31 10.10 19.34
C GLU A 196 -12.58 10.31 20.68
N SER A 197 -11.25 10.41 20.66
CA SER A 197 -10.48 10.63 21.88
C SER A 197 -10.60 12.05 22.42
N SER A 198 -10.84 13.04 21.55
CA SER A 198 -10.63 14.44 21.90
C SER A 198 -11.89 15.29 21.73
N LEU A 199 -12.61 15.14 20.63
CA LEU A 199 -13.72 16.02 20.24
C LEU A 199 -15.10 15.40 20.50
N ALA A 200 -15.20 14.08 20.68
CA ALA A 200 -16.47 13.42 20.96
C ALA A 200 -17.17 13.93 22.23
N PHE A 201 -16.44 14.55 23.17
CA PHE A 201 -17.03 15.22 24.33
C PHE A 201 -18.01 16.34 23.94
N ILE A 202 -17.75 17.06 22.86
CA ILE A 202 -18.66 18.09 22.31
C ILE A 202 -20.04 17.47 22.06
N LEU A 203 -20.06 16.34 21.36
CA LEU A 203 -21.29 15.64 21.01
C LEU A 203 -21.93 14.98 22.23
N ARG A 204 -21.14 14.37 23.12
CA ARG A 204 -21.67 13.73 24.34
C ARG A 204 -22.37 14.73 25.26
N VAL A 205 -21.79 15.92 25.46
CA VAL A 205 -22.42 16.97 26.30
C VAL A 205 -23.68 17.49 25.61
N TYR A 206 -23.65 17.70 24.28
CA TYR A 206 -24.83 18.15 23.54
C TYR A 206 -25.96 17.12 23.55
N ASP A 207 -25.69 15.87 23.20
CA ASP A 207 -26.72 14.83 23.13
C ASP A 207 -27.34 14.58 24.52
N ARG A 208 -26.53 14.69 25.59
CA ARG A 208 -27.05 14.68 26.97
C ARG A 208 -27.99 15.86 27.24
N SER A 209 -27.66 17.07 26.80
CA SER A 209 -28.53 18.23 27.01
C SER A 209 -29.85 18.11 26.25
N VAL A 210 -29.85 17.49 25.07
CA VAL A 210 -31.06 17.19 24.30
C VAL A 210 -31.97 16.26 25.11
N VAL A 211 -31.44 15.17 25.66
CA VAL A 211 -32.19 14.23 26.49
C VAL A 211 -32.75 14.91 27.76
N GLU A 212 -32.00 15.83 28.35
CA GLU A 212 -32.44 16.59 29.52
C GLU A 212 -33.37 17.78 29.18
N GLY A 213 -33.70 18.01 27.90
CA GLY A 213 -34.52 19.15 27.46
C GLY A 213 -33.84 20.52 27.60
N LYS A 214 -32.51 20.54 27.76
CA LYS A 214 -31.66 21.72 27.99
C LYS A 214 -30.93 22.20 26.74
N GLU A 215 -31.23 21.63 25.57
CA GLU A 215 -30.55 21.99 24.31
C GLU A 215 -30.63 23.49 23.98
N LYS A 216 -31.73 24.16 24.36
CA LYS A 216 -31.95 25.61 24.15
C LYS A 216 -31.07 26.48 25.05
N MET A 217 -30.37 25.90 26.02
CA MET A 217 -29.46 26.62 26.90
C MET A 217 -28.10 26.86 26.24
N PHE A 218 -27.75 26.11 25.19
CA PHE A 218 -26.53 26.39 24.43
C PHE A 218 -26.63 27.72 23.69
N ARG A 219 -25.52 28.47 23.67
CA ARG A 219 -25.38 29.64 22.79
C ARG A 219 -25.52 29.20 21.33
N GLU A 220 -26.27 29.97 20.53
CA GLU A 220 -26.46 29.68 19.10
C GLU A 220 -25.11 29.61 18.36
N SER A 221 -24.14 30.45 18.72
CA SER A 221 -22.78 30.39 18.16
C SER A 221 -22.10 29.04 18.39
N VAL A 222 -22.17 28.49 19.61
CA VAL A 222 -21.62 27.16 19.94
C VAL A 222 -22.36 26.06 19.19
N LYS A 223 -23.69 26.18 19.07
CA LYS A 223 -24.49 25.24 18.30
C LYS A 223 -24.09 25.20 16.83
N TYR A 224 -24.05 26.35 16.15
CA TYR A 224 -23.79 26.43 14.72
C TYR A 224 -22.33 26.23 14.34
N LYS A 225 -21.38 26.65 15.19
CA LYS A 225 -19.97 26.65 14.82
C LYS A 225 -19.16 25.50 15.41
N ILE A 226 -19.66 24.87 16.48
CA ILE A 226 -18.95 23.74 17.13
C ILE A 226 -19.77 22.46 16.97
N ILE A 227 -21.01 22.44 17.46
CA ILE A 227 -21.79 21.19 17.53
C ILE A 227 -22.19 20.69 16.14
N ILE A 228 -22.75 21.55 15.28
CA ILE A 228 -23.17 21.14 13.92
C ILE A 228 -21.96 20.66 13.09
N PRO A 229 -20.82 21.38 13.03
CA PRO A 229 -19.63 20.90 12.35
C PRO A 229 -19.10 19.58 12.92
N ALA A 230 -19.06 19.42 14.24
CA ALA A 230 -18.65 18.16 14.88
C ALA A 230 -19.57 16.99 14.47
N LYS A 231 -20.89 17.21 14.37
CA LYS A 231 -21.84 16.19 13.88
C LYS A 231 -21.58 15.85 12.41
N LYS A 232 -21.38 16.87 11.56
CA LYS A 232 -21.08 16.69 10.13
C LYS A 232 -19.79 15.86 9.96
N ILE A 233 -18.71 16.23 10.63
CA ILE A 233 -17.42 15.52 10.58
C ILE A 233 -17.58 14.06 11.00
N LYS A 234 -18.27 13.80 12.12
CA LYS A 234 -18.50 12.42 12.59
C LYS A 234 -19.30 11.59 11.59
N GLN A 235 -20.32 12.19 10.97
CA GLN A 235 -21.11 11.53 9.94
C GLN A 235 -20.26 11.23 8.70
N GLU A 236 -19.53 12.23 8.21
CA GLU A 236 -18.66 12.11 7.04
C GLU A 236 -17.57 11.04 7.26
N LEU A 237 -16.89 11.06 8.41
CA LEU A 237 -15.90 10.03 8.77
C LEU A 237 -16.50 8.63 8.74
N ARG A 238 -17.70 8.44 9.30
CA ARG A 238 -18.38 7.15 9.30
C ARG A 238 -18.69 6.67 7.87
N GLU A 239 -19.30 7.54 7.06
CA GLU A 239 -19.64 7.22 5.67
C GLU A 239 -18.38 6.90 4.84
N THR A 240 -17.32 7.68 5.02
CA THR A 240 -16.05 7.50 4.33
C THR A 240 -15.34 6.23 4.79
N LEU A 241 -15.29 5.95 6.09
CA LEU A 241 -14.74 4.70 6.63
C LEU A 241 -15.46 3.48 6.05
N ASP A 242 -16.79 3.51 5.97
CA ASP A 242 -17.58 2.40 5.43
C ASP A 242 -17.31 2.17 3.93
N ARG A 243 -17.00 3.22 3.15
CA ARG A 243 -16.57 3.08 1.74
C ARG A 243 -15.24 2.34 1.58
N TYR A 244 -14.31 2.53 2.50
CA TYR A 244 -12.97 1.92 2.45
C TYR A 244 -12.81 0.68 3.33
N ARG A 245 -13.81 0.38 4.17
CA ARG A 245 -13.85 -0.83 4.99
C ARG A 245 -13.81 -2.04 4.06
N GLU A 246 -12.83 -2.90 4.29
CA GLU A 246 -12.78 -4.15 3.58
C GLU A 246 -13.89 -5.08 4.09
N PRO A 247 -14.69 -5.71 3.20
CA PRO A 247 -15.68 -6.69 3.62
C PRO A 247 -15.03 -7.81 4.44
N GLU A 248 -15.64 -8.19 5.56
CA GLU A 248 -15.11 -9.23 6.45
C GLU A 248 -14.83 -10.54 5.71
N LYS A 249 -15.65 -10.88 4.71
CA LYS A 249 -15.45 -12.05 3.83
C LYS A 249 -14.12 -12.00 3.07
N ASP A 250 -13.69 -10.81 2.64
CA ASP A 250 -12.47 -10.60 1.85
C ASP A 250 -11.25 -10.62 2.79
N ILE A 251 -11.38 -10.01 3.98
CA ILE A 251 -10.39 -10.13 5.06
C ILE A 251 -10.20 -11.61 5.43
N PHE A 252 -11.30 -12.33 5.67
CA PHE A 252 -11.29 -13.75 6.02
C PHE A 252 -10.57 -14.57 4.94
N HIS A 253 -10.99 -14.43 3.67
CA HIS A 253 -10.35 -15.11 2.55
C HIS A 253 -8.84 -14.82 2.51
N ARG A 254 -8.45 -13.55 2.57
CA ARG A 254 -7.04 -13.12 2.51
C ARG A 254 -6.20 -13.71 3.66
N VAL A 255 -6.74 -13.77 4.87
CA VAL A 255 -6.03 -14.34 6.03
C VAL A 255 -5.95 -15.85 5.92
N VAL A 256 -7.03 -16.52 5.48
CA VAL A 256 -7.03 -17.97 5.20
C VAL A 256 -5.97 -18.32 4.14
N MET A 257 -5.81 -17.53 3.07
CA MET A 257 -4.78 -17.79 2.06
C MET A 257 -3.33 -17.65 2.57
N ARG A 258 -3.11 -17.31 3.85
CA ARG A 258 -1.81 -17.22 4.51
C ARG A 258 -1.60 -18.23 5.64
N ILE A 259 -2.56 -19.14 5.87
CA ILE A 259 -2.42 -20.21 6.85
C ILE A 259 -1.51 -21.32 6.32
N LYS A 260 -0.99 -22.16 7.22
CA LYS A 260 -0.34 -23.40 6.80
C LYS A 260 -1.37 -24.30 6.09
N GLY A 261 -1.05 -24.74 4.87
CA GLY A 261 -1.97 -25.53 4.06
C GLY A 261 -2.91 -24.73 3.16
N ALA A 262 -2.75 -23.41 3.08
CA ALA A 262 -3.53 -22.54 2.17
C ALA A 262 -3.52 -23.03 0.71
N ALA A 263 -2.44 -23.67 0.27
CA ALA A 263 -2.32 -24.23 -1.09
C ALA A 263 -3.32 -25.37 -1.38
N PHE A 264 -3.89 -25.98 -0.35
CA PHE A 264 -4.89 -27.05 -0.44
C PHE A 264 -6.30 -26.57 -0.09
N VAL A 265 -6.49 -25.27 0.12
CA VAL A 265 -7.81 -24.68 0.32
C VAL A 265 -8.47 -24.54 -1.04
N ARG A 266 -9.65 -25.13 -1.19
CA ARG A 266 -10.49 -25.01 -2.38
C ARG A 266 -11.26 -23.70 -2.35
N HIS A 267 -12.10 -23.53 -1.32
CA HIS A 267 -12.97 -22.37 -1.19
C HIS A 267 -13.08 -21.89 0.26
N THR A 268 -13.38 -20.60 0.42
CA THR A 268 -13.71 -19.98 1.70
C THR A 268 -15.05 -19.30 1.62
N ARG A 269 -15.86 -19.40 2.67
CA ARG A 269 -17.12 -18.64 2.77
C ARG A 269 -17.36 -18.19 4.19
N MET A 270 -18.14 -17.13 4.35
CA MET A 270 -18.68 -16.71 5.64
C MET A 270 -20.20 -16.78 5.65
N ILE A 271 -20.76 -17.17 6.79
CA ILE A 271 -22.21 -17.15 7.05
C ILE A 271 -22.39 -16.44 8.40
N GLY A 272 -22.80 -15.17 8.36
CA GLY A 272 -22.73 -14.31 9.54
C GLY A 272 -21.30 -14.27 10.10
N LYS A 273 -21.15 -14.51 11.40
CA LYS A 273 -19.86 -14.56 12.10
C LYS A 273 -19.17 -15.93 12.08
N LYS A 274 -19.62 -16.84 11.21
CA LYS A 274 -19.02 -18.17 11.04
C LYS A 274 -18.19 -18.23 9.76
N GLY A 275 -16.89 -18.45 9.90
CA GLY A 275 -15.97 -18.72 8.80
C GLY A 275 -15.94 -20.21 8.44
N ILE A 276 -15.93 -20.55 7.16
CA ILE A 276 -15.83 -21.93 6.67
C ILE A 276 -14.68 -22.01 5.67
N VAL A 277 -13.73 -22.90 5.94
CA VAL A 277 -12.59 -23.21 5.07
C VAL A 277 -12.77 -24.63 4.53
N ILE A 278 -12.85 -24.77 3.21
CA ILE A 278 -13.06 -26.05 2.53
C ILE A 278 -11.77 -26.44 1.82
N PHE A 279 -11.20 -27.59 2.17
CA PHE A 279 -10.03 -28.14 1.52
C PHE A 279 -10.43 -29.03 0.33
N TYR A 280 -9.53 -29.24 -0.62
CA TYR A 280 -9.72 -30.23 -1.68
C TYR A 280 -9.88 -31.62 -1.09
N LYS A 281 -10.74 -32.43 -1.71
CA LYS A 281 -11.04 -33.79 -1.27
C LYS A 281 -9.94 -34.77 -1.67
N ASP A 282 -9.39 -34.59 -2.86
CA ASP A 282 -8.43 -35.50 -3.47
C ASP A 282 -7.54 -34.73 -4.46
N TYR A 283 -6.45 -35.39 -4.88
CA TYR A 283 -5.49 -34.79 -5.81
C TYR A 283 -6.10 -34.51 -7.19
N GLU A 284 -7.01 -35.36 -7.66
CA GLU A 284 -7.66 -35.22 -8.96
C GLU A 284 -8.49 -33.92 -9.04
N THR A 285 -9.30 -33.65 -8.01
CA THR A 285 -10.07 -32.40 -7.91
C THR A 285 -9.17 -31.19 -7.75
N TYR A 286 -8.06 -31.31 -7.01
CA TYR A 286 -7.06 -30.24 -6.92
C TYR A 286 -6.43 -29.92 -8.29
N LYS A 287 -6.01 -30.94 -9.04
CA LYS A 287 -5.30 -30.78 -10.31
C LYS A 287 -6.21 -30.28 -11.43
N LEU A 288 -7.49 -30.66 -11.40
CA LEU A 288 -8.51 -30.15 -12.32
C LEU A 288 -8.70 -28.62 -12.18
N GLU A 289 -8.74 -28.11 -10.94
CA GLU A 289 -8.91 -26.69 -10.66
C GLU A 289 -7.57 -25.91 -10.69
N ASN A 290 -6.42 -26.61 -10.68
CA ASN A 290 -5.06 -26.04 -10.68
C ASN A 290 -4.15 -26.77 -11.68
N PRO A 291 -4.43 -26.71 -13.00
CA PRO A 291 -3.70 -27.50 -14.00
C PRO A 291 -2.21 -27.15 -14.03
N GLU A 292 -1.85 -25.88 -13.84
CA GLU A 292 -0.45 -25.41 -13.79
C GLU A 292 0.18 -25.53 -12.39
N GLY A 293 -0.52 -26.11 -11.41
CA GLY A 293 -0.02 -26.25 -10.03
C GLY A 293 1.18 -27.19 -9.93
N ASN A 294 2.23 -26.73 -9.25
CA ASN A 294 3.48 -27.48 -8.99
C ASN A 294 3.37 -28.52 -7.85
N ILE A 295 2.17 -28.79 -7.35
CA ILE A 295 1.95 -29.80 -6.31
C ILE A 295 1.81 -31.18 -6.97
N THR A 296 2.67 -32.10 -6.57
CA THR A 296 2.61 -33.51 -6.97
C THR A 296 1.61 -34.27 -6.10
N GLN A 297 1.11 -35.41 -6.61
CA GLN A 297 0.22 -36.28 -5.85
C GLN A 297 0.86 -36.74 -4.54
N GLU A 298 2.13 -37.15 -4.58
CA GLU A 298 2.90 -37.55 -3.39
C GLU A 298 2.94 -36.44 -2.33
N ARG A 299 3.18 -35.18 -2.75
CA ARG A 299 3.18 -34.04 -1.82
C ARG A 299 1.78 -33.74 -1.27
N PHE A 300 0.73 -33.96 -2.05
CA PHE A 300 -0.64 -33.80 -1.62
C PHE A 300 -1.00 -34.84 -0.56
N ASP A 301 -0.77 -36.13 -0.85
CA ASP A 301 -1.07 -37.23 0.07
C ASP A 301 -0.21 -37.13 1.35
N ALA A 302 1.09 -36.83 1.24
CA ALA A 302 1.99 -36.65 2.38
C ALA A 302 1.57 -35.50 3.30
N PHE A 303 1.00 -34.43 2.76
CA PHE A 303 0.56 -33.29 3.55
C PHE A 303 -0.56 -33.64 4.53
N PHE A 304 -1.49 -34.51 4.13
CA PHE A 304 -2.60 -34.97 4.95
C PHE A 304 -2.31 -36.26 5.73
N ALA A 305 -1.26 -37.01 5.36
CA ALA A 305 -0.79 -38.19 6.09
C ALA A 305 0.04 -37.84 7.34
N ASP A 306 0.75 -36.71 7.30
CA ASP A 306 1.60 -36.26 8.40
C ASP A 306 0.76 -35.74 9.58
N GLN A 307 0.78 -36.49 10.70
CA GLN A 307 0.06 -36.19 11.93
C GLN A 307 0.39 -34.79 12.46
N ASP A 308 1.64 -34.34 12.36
CA ASP A 308 2.05 -32.99 12.80
C ASP A 308 1.43 -31.90 11.92
N ASN A 309 1.26 -32.17 10.62
CA ASN A 309 0.62 -31.24 9.70
C ASN A 309 -0.89 -31.20 9.91
N ALA A 310 -1.50 -32.37 10.10
CA ALA A 310 -2.93 -32.51 10.40
C ALA A 310 -3.27 -31.77 11.70
N GLU A 311 -2.51 -31.97 12.78
CA GLU A 311 -2.71 -31.28 14.06
C GLU A 311 -2.60 -29.75 13.90
N LYS A 312 -1.57 -29.28 13.18
CA LYS A 312 -1.38 -27.84 12.94
C LYS A 312 -2.55 -27.21 12.18
N ILE A 313 -3.18 -27.93 11.24
CA ILE A 313 -4.31 -27.41 10.46
C ILE A 313 -5.62 -27.54 11.21
N ILE A 314 -5.84 -28.65 11.91
CA ILE A 314 -7.12 -28.95 12.59
C ILE A 314 -7.26 -28.15 13.88
N ILE A 315 -6.17 -27.91 14.59
CA ILE A 315 -6.19 -27.27 15.91
C ILE A 315 -5.65 -25.85 15.81
N ASN A 316 -4.42 -25.68 15.33
CA ASN A 316 -3.72 -24.40 15.48
C ASN A 316 -4.24 -23.30 14.54
N GLU A 317 -4.47 -23.59 13.26
CA GLU A 317 -4.94 -22.57 12.31
C GLU A 317 -6.35 -22.04 12.64
N PRO A 318 -7.34 -22.86 13.04
CA PRO A 318 -8.63 -22.37 13.53
C PRO A 318 -8.51 -21.40 14.71
N ILE A 319 -7.72 -21.76 15.71
CA ILE A 319 -7.47 -20.90 16.88
C ILE A 319 -6.82 -19.59 16.43
N ARG A 320 -5.82 -19.66 15.55
CA ARG A 320 -5.13 -18.49 15.01
C ARG A 320 -6.05 -17.57 14.24
N LEU A 321 -7.02 -18.11 13.49
CA LEU A 321 -8.03 -17.33 12.79
C LEU A 321 -8.96 -16.62 13.77
N LEU A 322 -9.46 -17.31 14.79
CA LEU A 322 -10.29 -16.71 15.84
C LEU A 322 -9.55 -15.62 16.63
N MET A 323 -8.25 -15.81 16.91
CA MET A 323 -7.43 -14.78 17.58
C MET A 323 -7.17 -13.54 16.71
N LYS A 324 -7.09 -13.72 15.39
CA LYS A 324 -6.75 -12.62 14.46
C LYS A 324 -7.96 -11.86 13.94
N LEU A 325 -9.11 -12.51 13.87
CA LEU A 325 -10.33 -12.00 13.26
C LEU A 325 -11.39 -11.91 14.36
N ASP A 326 -11.44 -10.76 15.01
CA ASP A 326 -12.35 -10.44 16.12
C ASP A 326 -13.84 -10.55 15.75
N PHE A 327 -14.16 -10.40 14.45
CA PHE A 327 -15.51 -10.60 13.93
C PHE A 327 -15.93 -12.08 13.82
N LEU A 328 -15.02 -13.05 13.97
CA LEU A 328 -15.36 -14.48 13.95
C LEU A 328 -15.75 -14.99 15.34
N GLU A 329 -16.93 -15.59 15.45
CA GLU A 329 -17.35 -16.34 16.64
C GLU A 329 -17.05 -17.84 16.50
N LYS A 330 -17.01 -18.34 15.26
CA LYS A 330 -16.76 -19.75 14.96
C LYS A 330 -16.02 -19.89 13.64
N VAL A 331 -15.12 -20.87 13.56
CA VAL A 331 -14.53 -21.29 12.29
C VAL A 331 -14.67 -22.80 12.13
N ALA A 332 -14.97 -23.25 10.91
CA ALA A 332 -15.12 -24.66 10.58
C ALA A 332 -14.19 -25.02 9.42
N PHE A 333 -13.36 -26.04 9.64
CA PHE A 333 -12.47 -26.58 8.62
C PHE A 333 -13.08 -27.88 8.11
N GLN A 334 -13.37 -27.94 6.82
CA GLN A 334 -13.88 -29.13 6.16
C GLN A 334 -12.71 -29.81 5.45
N LEU A 335 -12.20 -30.85 6.10
CA LEU A 335 -11.10 -31.69 5.64
C LEU A 335 -11.65 -33.05 5.22
N TYR A 336 -10.98 -33.67 4.25
CA TYR A 336 -11.25 -35.05 3.85
C TYR A 336 -10.00 -35.86 4.18
N LEU A 337 -10.06 -36.63 5.26
CA LEU A 337 -9.01 -37.56 5.61
C LEU A 337 -9.31 -38.88 4.90
N LYS A 338 -8.30 -39.45 4.22
CA LYS A 338 -8.38 -40.85 3.76
C LYS A 338 -8.25 -41.73 5.01
N ASP A 339 -9.13 -42.71 5.15
CA ASP A 339 -8.97 -43.77 6.15
C ASP A 339 -7.71 -44.56 5.79
N TYR A 340 -6.62 -44.31 6.51
CA TYR A 340 -5.46 -45.18 6.48
C TYR A 340 -5.82 -46.42 7.31
N THR A 341 -6.29 -47.46 6.62
CA THR A 341 -6.49 -48.80 7.18
C THR A 341 -5.23 -49.62 7.09
#